data_AF-A0A0D7BI51-F1
#
_entry.id   AF-A0A0D7BI51-F1
#
_cell.length_a   1.000
_cell.length_b   1.000
_cell.length_c   1.000
_cell.angle_alpha   90.00
_cell.angle_beta   90.00
_cell.angle_gamma   90.00
#
_symmetry.space_group_name_H-M   'P 1'
#
loop_
_entity.id
_entity.type
_entity.pdbx_description
1 polymer ?
#
loop_
_entity_poly.entity_id
_entity_poly.type
_entity_poly.pdbx_seq_one_letter_code
_entity_poly.pdbx_strand_id
1 'polypeptide(L)'
;MQQVLGGKAEPPPLFISGPRDNRVNLVFFSDGYTETEKDKFLEDATSLAQDISYNQTFNTVRPLLNFWAAFTPSVESGVGANGKPKNTTYGLYRPGTELRGVYYAYPEVADAACSSMGSQCDFPILLGNDPLYGGLGGRFTVITSSTANGPQILRHELGHSIIPVGEEYDGGEVYSGVDAYDDLSEPVPWEHWLTKPTEPPHVRVERSVMPLQDYAWSMLNTTQSWSTTFVSSGTYSRHLVRMSLSGLLAASDLTVELDGEDLKWEPKAGLGLDRWHYDFYRESALSGGTHEVKFTLANDELQGVAQLCSVEILEYGDEEEFITDPGYYGVFPTYSVHNTTTYRPTNEDCLMRLVTASTFCSVCIEGLWHALLSRLSLIDGFRESCSGTSKMVEADLVALAEFRDIPVAGIEESYSIAWFKDGEPLDAFTNFTLVQVDENTVGTYKVVVEYSTSEVRKDEEGHLVDEAEYVVKEACPK
;
A
#
# COMPACT_ATOMS: atom_id res chain seq x y z
N MET A 1 27.72 24.61 -10.30
CA MET A 1 27.05 25.91 -10.53
C MET A 1 26.00 26.03 -9.44
N GLN A 2 26.30 26.86 -8.44
CA GLN A 2 25.68 26.86 -7.12
C GLN A 2 24.87 28.16 -6.99
N GLN A 3 23.58 28.09 -7.29
CA GLN A 3 22.51 29.10 -7.15
C GLN A 3 21.28 28.37 -7.72
N VAL A 4 20.25 27.97 -6.97
CA VAL A 4 19.34 28.78 -6.15
C VAL A 4 18.71 27.88 -5.08
N LEU A 5 18.97 28.14 -3.80
CA LEU A 5 18.12 27.71 -2.67
C LEU A 5 17.93 28.92 -1.76
N GLY A 6 17.27 29.94 -2.32
CA GLY A 6 16.94 31.19 -1.64
C GLY A 6 15.44 31.30 -1.47
N GLY A 7 14.92 30.67 -0.41
CA GLY A 7 13.51 30.65 -0.02
C GLY A 7 13.06 29.23 0.31
N LYS A 8 12.90 28.91 1.60
CA LYS A 8 12.15 27.72 2.05
C LYS A 8 10.67 27.95 1.72
N ALA A 9 10.30 27.84 0.45
CA ALA A 9 8.89 27.72 0.09
C ALA A 9 8.45 26.33 0.50
N GLU A 10 7.49 26.24 1.40
CA GLU A 10 6.88 24.96 1.77
C GLU A 10 6.24 24.33 0.53
N PRO A 11 6.33 23.00 0.37
CA PRO A 11 5.64 22.33 -0.73
C PRO A 11 4.14 22.62 -0.65
N PRO A 12 3.44 22.88 -1.78
CA PRO A 12 2.00 23.03 -1.75
C PRO A 12 1.33 21.80 -1.11
N PRO A 13 0.34 22.02 -0.22
CA PRO A 13 -0.47 20.94 0.30
C PRO A 13 -1.34 20.37 -0.83
N LEU A 14 -1.44 19.05 -0.88
CA LEU A 14 -2.43 18.35 -1.71
C LEU A 14 -3.67 18.08 -0.86
N PHE A 15 -3.48 17.43 0.29
CA PHE A 15 -4.54 17.12 1.26
C PHE A 15 -3.95 17.16 2.67
N ILE A 16 -4.57 17.92 3.58
CA ILE A 16 -4.13 18.08 4.96
C ILE A 16 -5.27 17.69 5.90
N SER A 17 -4.99 16.78 6.82
CA SER A 17 -5.94 16.26 7.82
C SER A 17 -5.65 16.76 9.23
N GLY A 18 -4.51 17.40 9.46
CA GLY A 18 -4.17 17.94 10.77
C GLY A 18 -2.76 18.50 10.88
N PRO A 19 -2.31 18.81 12.11
CA PRO A 19 -1.00 19.37 12.38
C PRO A 19 0.12 18.51 11.80
N ARG A 20 1.12 19.16 11.19
CA ARG A 20 2.20 18.46 10.50
C ARG A 20 3.01 17.53 11.40
N ASP A 21 3.28 17.98 12.63
CA ASP A 21 4.05 17.22 13.62
C ASP A 21 3.22 16.12 14.30
N ASN A 22 1.91 16.02 13.98
CA ASN A 22 1.02 14.96 14.48
C ASN A 22 0.30 14.23 13.34
N ARG A 23 0.91 14.17 12.15
CA ARG A 23 0.44 13.38 11.01
C ARG A 23 1.62 12.75 10.29
N VAL A 24 1.38 11.63 9.64
CA VAL A 24 2.35 11.05 8.72
C VAL A 24 2.31 11.83 7.41
N ASN A 25 3.45 12.39 7.01
CA ASN A 25 3.61 13.26 5.85
C ASN A 25 4.17 12.48 4.66
N LEU A 26 3.30 12.22 3.69
CA LEU A 26 3.60 11.64 2.38
C LEU A 26 3.94 12.75 1.40
N VAL A 27 5.17 12.76 0.86
CA VAL A 27 5.66 13.87 0.03
C VAL A 27 6.01 13.35 -1.35
N PHE A 28 5.27 13.79 -2.37
CA PHE A 28 5.60 13.55 -3.78
C PHE A 28 6.70 14.51 -4.23
N PHE A 29 7.81 13.97 -4.72
CA PHE A 29 8.91 14.71 -5.31
C PHE A 29 8.90 14.49 -6.82
N SER A 30 8.92 15.58 -7.61
CA SER A 30 8.83 15.51 -9.06
C SER A 30 10.14 15.06 -9.73
N ASP A 31 10.09 14.06 -10.61
CA ASP A 31 11.18 13.68 -11.51
C ASP A 31 10.72 13.62 -12.98
N GLY A 32 11.52 14.18 -13.89
CA GLY A 32 11.18 14.17 -15.31
C GLY A 32 10.07 15.16 -15.67
N TYR A 33 9.71 16.09 -14.79
CA TYR A 33 8.83 17.22 -15.08
C TYR A 33 9.68 18.48 -15.24
N THR A 34 9.65 19.07 -16.42
CA THR A 34 10.29 20.36 -16.69
C THR A 34 9.53 21.51 -16.02
N GLU A 35 10.13 22.71 -16.00
CA GLU A 35 9.48 23.92 -15.46
C GLU A 35 8.07 24.16 -16.05
N THR A 36 7.89 23.89 -17.34
CA THR A 36 6.59 24.04 -18.02
C THR A 36 5.58 22.92 -17.73
N GLU A 37 6.02 21.85 -17.08
CA GLU A 37 5.17 20.69 -16.71
C GLU A 37 4.83 20.68 -15.22
N LYS A 38 5.06 21.79 -14.50
CA LYS A 38 4.72 21.92 -13.08
C LYS A 38 3.25 21.61 -12.79
N ASP A 39 2.34 22.16 -13.58
CA ASP A 39 0.90 21.95 -13.37
C ASP A 39 0.53 20.47 -13.60
N LYS A 40 1.13 19.83 -14.61
CA LYS A 40 0.99 18.39 -14.84
C LYS A 40 1.44 17.58 -13.62
N PHE A 41 2.60 17.90 -13.03
CA PHE A 41 3.07 17.23 -11.81
C PHE A 41 2.07 17.36 -10.66
N LEU A 42 1.54 18.57 -10.43
CA LEU A 42 0.56 18.79 -9.37
C LEU A 42 -0.74 18.01 -9.62
N GLU A 43 -1.21 17.96 -10.87
CA GLU A 43 -2.38 17.17 -11.26
C GLU A 43 -2.16 15.66 -11.05
N ASP A 44 -1.01 15.14 -11.49
CA ASP A 44 -0.64 13.73 -11.33
C ASP A 44 -0.54 13.36 -9.84
N ALA A 45 0.18 14.15 -9.04
CA ALA A 45 0.35 13.91 -7.61
C ALA A 45 -0.99 14.03 -6.85
N THR A 46 -1.83 15.00 -7.20
CA THR A 46 -3.17 15.16 -6.62
C THR A 46 -4.04 13.95 -6.93
N SER A 47 -4.06 13.50 -8.18
CA SER A 47 -4.87 12.36 -8.62
C SER A 47 -4.45 11.08 -7.90
N LEU A 48 -3.14 10.84 -7.78
CA LEU A 48 -2.57 9.69 -7.06
C LEU A 48 -2.94 9.74 -5.57
N ALA A 49 -2.75 10.88 -4.92
CA ALA A 49 -3.11 11.05 -3.51
C ALA A 49 -4.60 10.86 -3.26
N GLN A 50 -5.48 11.33 -4.15
CA GLN A 50 -6.93 11.12 -4.05
C GLN A 50 -7.30 9.65 -4.19
N ASP A 51 -6.76 8.96 -5.21
CA ASP A 51 -7.12 7.58 -5.53
C ASP A 51 -6.86 6.64 -4.34
N ILE A 52 -5.71 6.80 -3.69
CA ILE A 52 -5.32 5.91 -2.58
C ILE A 52 -5.99 6.26 -1.24
N SER A 53 -6.53 7.48 -1.06
CA SER A 53 -6.94 7.99 0.26
C SER A 53 -8.43 8.25 0.46
N TYR A 54 -9.27 8.35 -0.57
CA TYR A 54 -10.68 8.76 -0.38
C TYR A 54 -11.69 7.63 -0.23
N ASN A 55 -11.50 6.48 -0.90
CA ASN A 55 -12.49 5.38 -0.91
C ASN A 55 -11.83 3.99 -1.00
N GLN A 56 -10.52 3.93 -0.84
CA GLN A 56 -9.71 2.72 -1.05
C GLN A 56 -8.61 2.67 0.01
N THR A 57 -7.70 1.70 -0.08
CA THR A 57 -6.47 1.50 0.71
C THR A 57 -6.31 2.29 2.02
N PHE A 58 -6.09 3.60 1.98
CA PHE A 58 -5.79 4.45 3.15
C PHE A 58 -6.99 5.26 3.67
N ASN A 59 -8.20 5.00 3.21
CA ASN A 59 -9.39 5.79 3.56
C ASN A 59 -9.68 5.81 5.07
N THR A 60 -9.61 4.67 5.73
CA THR A 60 -9.93 4.56 7.15
C THR A 60 -8.91 5.30 8.02
N VAL A 61 -7.64 5.22 7.64
CA VAL A 61 -6.52 5.91 8.32
C VAL A 61 -6.26 7.33 7.81
N ARG A 62 -7.02 7.81 6.82
CA ARG A 62 -6.77 9.11 6.18
C ARG A 62 -6.63 10.28 7.16
N PRO A 63 -7.41 10.37 8.26
CA PRO A 63 -7.23 11.45 9.24
C PRO A 63 -5.86 11.47 9.90
N LEU A 64 -5.02 10.44 9.73
CA LEU A 64 -3.64 10.34 10.22
C LEU A 64 -2.59 10.79 9.17
N LEU A 65 -3.01 11.11 7.95
CA LEU A 65 -2.12 11.33 6.81
C LEU A 65 -2.20 12.76 6.27
N ASN A 66 -1.06 13.31 5.89
CA ASN A 66 -0.94 14.53 5.10
C ASN A 66 -0.21 14.24 3.79
N PHE A 67 -0.67 14.85 2.70
CA PHE A 67 -0.11 14.70 1.36
C PHE A 67 0.41 16.04 0.84
N TRP A 68 1.65 16.03 0.34
CA TRP A 68 2.36 17.22 -0.11
C TRP A 68 3.00 17.00 -1.48
N ALA A 69 3.21 18.08 -2.24
CA ALA A 69 3.89 18.03 -3.53
C ALA A 69 5.11 18.96 -3.55
N ALA A 70 6.31 18.38 -3.63
CA ALA A 70 7.59 19.09 -3.75
C ALA A 70 8.05 19.11 -5.21
N PHE A 71 7.78 20.22 -5.90
CA PHE A 71 8.20 20.42 -7.28
C PHE A 71 9.64 20.91 -7.37
N THR A 72 10.46 20.18 -8.13
CA THR A 72 11.81 20.58 -8.57
C THR A 72 11.93 20.32 -10.07
N PRO A 73 12.13 21.35 -10.90
CA PRO A 73 12.14 21.19 -12.35
C PRO A 73 13.33 20.36 -12.81
N SER A 74 13.05 19.33 -13.60
CA SER A 74 14.05 18.56 -14.33
C SER A 74 14.47 19.27 -15.61
N VAL A 75 15.69 19.00 -16.09
CA VAL A 75 16.19 19.56 -17.36
C VAL A 75 15.52 18.87 -18.55
N GLU A 76 15.33 17.56 -18.45
CA GLU A 76 14.65 16.75 -19.46
C GLU A 76 13.30 16.24 -18.96
N SER A 77 12.36 16.03 -19.90
CA SER A 77 11.06 15.43 -19.61
C SER A 77 11.10 13.90 -19.70
N GLY A 78 10.41 13.25 -18.77
CA GLY A 78 10.21 11.81 -18.67
C GLY A 78 11.34 11.02 -18.02
N VAL A 79 11.18 9.69 -18.01
CA VAL A 79 12.09 8.73 -17.37
C VAL A 79 13.10 8.19 -18.39
N GLY A 80 14.30 7.81 -17.92
CA GLY A 80 15.34 7.16 -18.72
C GLY A 80 15.05 5.68 -19.01
N ALA A 81 15.81 5.07 -19.93
CA ALA A 81 15.65 3.67 -20.32
C ALA A 81 16.99 3.03 -20.67
N ASN A 82 17.03 1.70 -20.77
CA ASN A 82 18.26 0.94 -21.10
C ASN A 82 19.43 1.24 -20.16
N GLY A 83 19.15 1.39 -18.86
CA GLY A 83 20.15 1.65 -17.83
C GLY A 83 20.73 3.07 -17.87
N LYS A 84 20.12 3.97 -18.66
CA LYS A 84 20.59 5.34 -18.85
C LYS A 84 19.55 6.32 -18.32
N PRO A 85 19.80 6.97 -17.17
CA PRO A 85 18.96 8.07 -16.72
C PRO A 85 19.05 9.26 -17.68
N LYS A 86 17.94 9.97 -17.81
CA LYS A 86 17.92 11.32 -18.39
C LYS A 86 18.48 12.31 -17.37
N ASN A 87 18.72 13.55 -17.81
CA ASN A 87 19.09 14.66 -16.95
C ASN A 87 17.88 15.18 -16.17
N THR A 88 17.45 14.39 -15.18
CA THR A 88 16.34 14.70 -14.28
C THR A 88 16.83 14.80 -12.84
N THR A 89 16.00 15.36 -11.96
CA THR A 89 16.35 15.73 -10.58
C THR A 89 16.97 14.58 -9.78
N TYR A 90 16.35 13.40 -9.82
CA TYR A 90 16.73 12.17 -9.13
C TYR A 90 17.20 11.08 -10.10
N GLY A 91 17.14 11.36 -11.40
CA GLY A 91 17.68 10.50 -12.45
C GLY A 91 16.91 9.19 -12.54
N LEU A 92 15.57 9.23 -12.64
CA LEU A 92 14.78 8.01 -12.76
C LEU A 92 15.02 7.30 -14.10
N TYR A 93 15.12 5.96 -14.08
CA TYR A 93 15.35 5.15 -15.27
C TYR A 93 14.87 3.69 -15.16
N ARG A 94 14.62 3.08 -16.32
CA ARG A 94 14.43 1.62 -16.46
C ARG A 94 15.74 0.93 -16.89
N PRO A 95 16.07 -0.26 -16.36
CA PRO A 95 17.27 -1.00 -16.77
C PRO A 95 17.23 -1.43 -18.25
N GLY A 96 16.06 -1.75 -18.78
CA GLY A 96 15.82 -2.07 -20.19
C GLY A 96 14.57 -1.36 -20.70
N THR A 97 13.83 -2.05 -21.57
CA THR A 97 12.52 -1.59 -22.09
C THR A 97 11.35 -2.18 -21.32
N GLU A 98 11.61 -3.06 -20.36
CA GLU A 98 10.59 -3.77 -19.61
C GLU A 98 9.79 -2.81 -18.73
N LEU A 99 8.48 -3.01 -18.68
CA LEU A 99 7.60 -2.34 -17.72
C LEU A 99 7.66 -3.04 -16.35
N ARG A 100 8.84 -2.97 -15.72
CA ARG A 100 9.15 -3.53 -14.39
C ARG A 100 9.44 -2.43 -13.37
N GLY A 101 10.71 -2.28 -13.01
CA GLY A 101 11.17 -1.39 -11.95
C GLY A 101 11.72 -0.09 -12.51
N VAL A 102 11.43 1.00 -11.82
CA VAL A 102 12.02 2.32 -12.08
C VAL A 102 12.99 2.64 -10.95
N TYR A 103 14.26 2.78 -11.30
CA TYR A 103 15.36 3.03 -10.36
C TYR A 103 15.74 4.51 -10.39
N TYR A 104 16.44 4.97 -9.35
CA TYR A 104 16.98 6.33 -9.23
C TYR A 104 18.51 6.32 -9.27
N ALA A 105 19.11 7.30 -9.94
CA ALA A 105 20.56 7.43 -10.05
C ALA A 105 21.16 8.30 -8.93
N TYR A 106 20.37 9.19 -8.31
CA TYR A 106 20.85 10.19 -7.35
C TYR A 106 20.14 10.10 -5.99
N PRO A 107 20.27 8.99 -5.25
CA PRO A 107 19.61 8.81 -3.95
C PRO A 107 19.99 9.89 -2.92
N GLU A 108 21.22 10.39 -2.96
CA GLU A 108 21.69 11.45 -2.06
C GLU A 108 20.95 12.78 -2.27
N VAL A 109 20.46 13.03 -3.48
CA VAL A 109 19.65 14.22 -3.79
C VAL A 109 18.25 14.07 -3.21
N ALA A 110 17.66 12.87 -3.34
CA ALA A 110 16.36 12.55 -2.74
C ALA A 110 16.41 12.61 -1.20
N ASP A 111 17.46 12.07 -0.59
CA ASP A 111 17.70 12.19 0.85
C ASP A 111 17.81 13.64 1.30
N ALA A 112 18.62 14.43 0.60
CA ALA A 112 18.82 15.83 0.93
C ALA A 112 17.52 16.62 0.80
N ALA A 113 16.70 16.32 -0.22
CA ALA A 113 15.39 16.94 -0.42
C ALA A 113 14.45 16.65 0.77
N CYS A 114 14.26 15.38 1.13
CA CYS A 114 13.42 14.98 2.28
C CYS A 114 13.99 15.55 3.61
N SER A 115 15.29 15.42 3.84
CA SER A 115 15.97 15.94 5.04
C SER A 115 15.88 17.47 5.17
N SER A 116 15.86 18.20 4.05
CA SER A 116 15.73 19.67 4.06
C SER A 116 14.39 20.15 4.62
N MET A 117 13.39 19.27 4.63
CA MET A 117 12.08 19.52 5.20
C MET A 117 12.08 19.31 6.73
N GLY A 118 13.01 18.51 7.29
CA GLY A 118 13.03 18.20 8.73
C GLY A 118 12.06 17.07 9.08
N SER A 119 11.33 17.19 10.19
CA SER A 119 10.28 16.23 10.65
C SER A 119 9.02 16.21 9.77
N GLN A 120 9.16 16.66 8.54
CA GLN A 120 8.09 17.14 7.68
C GLN A 120 7.92 16.26 6.43
N CYS A 121 8.77 15.25 6.31
CA CYS A 121 8.83 14.26 5.25
C CYS A 121 9.06 12.90 5.92
N ASP A 122 7.98 12.14 6.11
CA ASP A 122 8.04 10.81 6.73
C ASP A 122 8.23 9.73 5.66
N PHE A 123 7.53 9.88 4.53
CA PHE A 123 7.58 8.95 3.42
C PHE A 123 7.77 9.69 2.09
N PRO A 124 9.01 9.75 1.58
CA PRO A 124 9.31 10.35 0.28
C PRO A 124 8.86 9.45 -0.89
N ILE A 125 8.08 10.02 -1.79
CA ILE A 125 7.59 9.38 -3.02
C ILE A 125 8.23 10.07 -4.22
N LEU A 126 9.06 9.36 -5.00
CA LEU A 126 9.61 9.87 -6.24
C LEU A 126 8.64 9.59 -7.39
N LEU A 127 8.00 10.64 -7.92
CA LEU A 127 7.01 10.56 -9.00
C LEU A 127 7.69 10.88 -10.34
N GLY A 128 7.83 9.85 -11.18
CA GLY A 128 8.35 9.98 -12.54
C GLY A 128 7.27 10.36 -13.56
N ASN A 129 7.57 11.35 -14.41
CA ASN A 129 6.73 11.77 -15.54
C ASN A 129 6.69 10.73 -16.67
N ASP A 130 6.03 9.61 -16.43
CA ASP A 130 5.90 8.51 -17.38
C ASP A 130 4.50 7.91 -17.28
N PRO A 131 3.78 7.70 -18.40
CA PRO A 131 2.42 7.18 -18.36
C PRO A 131 2.36 5.65 -18.24
N LEU A 132 3.50 4.95 -18.19
CA LEU A 132 3.58 3.49 -18.18
C LEU A 132 4.02 2.95 -16.82
N TYR A 133 3.70 1.68 -16.57
CA TYR A 133 4.00 0.93 -15.36
C TYR A 133 5.47 1.08 -14.98
N GLY A 134 5.67 1.23 -13.68
CA GLY A 134 6.98 1.36 -13.09
C GLY A 134 6.88 1.76 -11.64
N GLY A 135 7.66 1.09 -10.81
CA GLY A 135 7.91 1.53 -9.46
C GLY A 135 8.95 0.69 -8.77
N LEU A 136 9.24 1.06 -7.53
CA LEU A 136 10.20 0.38 -6.69
C LEU A 136 9.91 0.75 -5.23
N GLY A 137 9.78 -0.25 -4.37
CA GLY A 137 9.75 -0.10 -2.92
C GLY A 137 11.14 0.02 -2.29
N GLY A 138 11.16 0.29 -0.99
CA GLY A 138 12.38 0.37 -0.19
C GLY A 138 12.63 1.79 0.31
N ARG A 139 13.90 2.25 0.25
CA ARG A 139 14.31 3.54 0.84
C ARG A 139 13.45 4.74 0.40
N PHE A 140 13.06 4.75 -0.86
CA PHE A 140 12.13 5.70 -1.43
C PHE A 140 11.05 4.91 -2.15
N THR A 141 9.80 5.33 -2.03
CA THR A 141 8.74 4.80 -2.89
C THR A 141 8.87 5.46 -4.26
N VAL A 142 9.17 4.69 -5.31
CA VAL A 142 9.24 5.19 -6.69
C VAL A 142 7.99 4.76 -7.42
N ILE A 143 7.35 5.69 -8.12
CA ILE A 143 6.19 5.41 -8.95
C ILE A 143 6.23 6.24 -10.24
N THR A 144 5.40 5.87 -11.21
CA THR A 144 5.16 6.66 -12.42
C THR A 144 3.77 7.29 -12.41
N SER A 145 3.57 8.30 -13.25
CA SER A 145 2.25 8.91 -13.51
C SER A 145 1.27 8.04 -14.31
N SER A 146 1.47 6.72 -14.39
CA SER A 146 0.52 5.83 -15.07
C SER A 146 -0.86 5.94 -14.42
N THR A 147 -1.87 6.23 -15.23
CA THR A 147 -3.27 6.28 -14.75
C THR A 147 -3.80 4.89 -14.43
N ALA A 148 -3.32 3.86 -15.13
CA ALA A 148 -3.75 2.48 -14.93
C ALA A 148 -3.09 1.83 -13.71
N ASN A 149 -1.78 2.08 -13.52
CA ASN A 149 -0.95 1.34 -12.57
C ASN A 149 -0.33 2.21 -11.48
N GLY A 150 -0.16 3.52 -11.69
CA GLY A 150 0.44 4.43 -10.70
C GLY A 150 -0.21 4.31 -9.32
N PRO A 151 -1.54 4.37 -9.19
CA PRO A 151 -2.20 4.18 -7.90
C PRO A 151 -2.02 2.79 -7.29
N GLN A 152 -1.98 1.73 -8.12
CA GLN A 152 -1.80 0.32 -7.69
C GLN A 152 -0.42 0.05 -7.13
N ILE A 153 0.60 0.57 -7.82
CA ILE A 153 1.97 0.47 -7.36
C ILE A 153 2.15 1.34 -6.11
N LEU A 154 1.64 2.59 -6.13
CA LEU A 154 1.78 3.50 -4.99
C LEU A 154 1.25 2.90 -3.67
N ARG A 155 0.04 2.31 -3.68
CA ARG A 155 -0.53 1.66 -2.50
C ARG A 155 0.29 0.45 -2.02
N HIS A 156 0.80 -0.36 -2.96
CA HIS A 156 1.59 -1.55 -2.64
C HIS A 156 2.94 -1.16 -2.03
N GLU A 157 3.66 -0.24 -2.68
CA GLU A 157 4.97 0.21 -2.20
C GLU A 157 4.87 1.03 -0.90
N LEU A 158 3.79 1.78 -0.70
CA LEU A 158 3.53 2.42 0.60
C LEU A 158 3.15 1.40 1.68
N GLY A 159 2.53 0.27 1.32
CA GLY A 159 2.33 -0.86 2.22
C GLY A 159 3.66 -1.31 2.83
N HIS A 160 4.64 -1.61 1.99
CA HIS A 160 6.01 -1.95 2.40
C HIS A 160 6.72 -0.83 3.18
N SER A 161 6.52 0.44 2.80
CA SER A 161 7.17 1.56 3.46
C SER A 161 6.62 1.83 4.87
N ILE A 162 5.29 1.72 5.03
CA ILE A 162 4.61 2.12 6.27
C ILE A 162 4.48 0.94 7.23
N ILE A 163 4.07 -0.22 6.72
CA ILE A 163 3.71 -1.38 7.52
C ILE A 163 4.92 -2.33 7.55
N PRO A 164 5.24 -2.97 8.68
CA PRO A 164 6.19 -4.08 8.71
C PRO A 164 5.55 -5.34 8.08
N VAL A 165 5.38 -5.33 6.76
CA VAL A 165 4.85 -6.42 5.92
C VAL A 165 5.92 -6.96 4.97
N GLY A 166 5.66 -8.14 4.42
CA GLY A 166 6.43 -8.76 3.36
C GLY A 166 5.61 -8.83 2.08
N GLU A 167 6.10 -9.63 1.14
CA GLU A 167 5.34 -9.96 -0.07
C GLU A 167 4.33 -11.07 0.22
N GLU A 168 3.14 -10.99 -0.36
CA GLU A 168 2.18 -12.11 -0.35
C GLU A 168 2.06 -12.80 -1.73
N TYR A 169 2.65 -12.21 -2.78
CA TYR A 169 2.78 -12.85 -4.09
C TYR A 169 3.96 -13.83 -4.12
N ASP A 170 3.90 -14.79 -5.03
CA ASP A 170 4.93 -15.81 -5.20
C ASP A 170 6.10 -15.26 -6.04
N GLY A 171 7.34 -15.70 -5.77
CA GLY A 171 8.57 -15.20 -6.38
C GLY A 171 9.05 -13.85 -5.92
N GLY A 172 8.60 -13.43 -4.74
CA GLY A 172 9.26 -12.38 -3.98
C GLY A 172 10.56 -12.88 -3.34
N GLU A 173 11.29 -11.93 -2.77
CA GLU A 173 12.53 -12.18 -2.01
C GLU A 173 12.34 -12.02 -0.50
N VAL A 174 11.30 -11.28 -0.08
CA VAL A 174 11.09 -10.89 1.32
C VAL A 174 9.72 -11.34 1.79
N TYR A 175 9.72 -12.30 2.72
CA TYR A 175 8.52 -12.84 3.36
C TYR A 175 8.71 -12.72 4.87
N SER A 176 8.27 -11.61 5.43
CA SER A 176 8.48 -11.26 6.84
C SER A 176 7.42 -10.29 7.31
N GLY A 177 7.26 -10.13 8.63
CA GLY A 177 6.35 -9.12 9.16
C GLY A 177 4.98 -9.69 9.51
N VAL A 178 3.99 -8.82 9.62
CA VAL A 178 2.66 -9.17 10.18
C VAL A 178 1.87 -10.14 9.31
N ASP A 179 2.18 -10.21 8.02
CA ASP A 179 1.48 -11.00 6.99
C ASP A 179 2.27 -12.23 6.53
N ALA A 180 3.38 -12.55 7.19
CA ALA A 180 4.22 -13.70 6.85
C ALA A 180 4.45 -14.61 8.07
N TYR A 181 4.51 -15.92 7.80
CA TYR A 181 4.74 -16.95 8.80
C TYR A 181 5.60 -18.07 8.20
N ASP A 182 6.60 -18.57 8.94
CA ASP A 182 7.59 -19.53 8.43
C ASP A 182 7.80 -20.77 9.32
N ASP A 183 7.31 -20.77 10.56
CA ASP A 183 7.45 -21.88 11.50
C ASP A 183 6.09 -22.36 12.02
N LEU A 184 5.50 -23.36 11.36
CA LEU A 184 4.21 -23.98 11.74
C LEU A 184 4.16 -24.55 13.18
N SER A 185 5.28 -24.63 13.91
CA SER A 185 5.30 -25.10 15.29
C SER A 185 4.99 -24.03 16.33
N GLU A 186 5.00 -22.75 15.93
CA GLU A 186 4.66 -21.60 16.77
C GLU A 186 3.18 -21.19 16.61
N PRO A 187 2.68 -20.21 17.38
CA PRO A 187 1.37 -19.62 17.12
C PRO A 187 1.36 -18.81 15.81
N VAL A 188 0.25 -18.87 15.06
CA VAL A 188 0.07 -18.05 13.85
C VAL A 188 0.00 -16.57 14.25
N PRO A 189 0.81 -15.66 13.65
CA PRO A 189 0.85 -14.25 14.06
C PRO A 189 -0.51 -13.53 13.98
N TRP A 190 -1.37 -13.97 13.06
CA TRP A 190 -2.73 -13.46 12.85
C TRP A 190 -3.83 -14.40 13.38
N GLU A 191 -3.57 -15.18 14.43
CA GLU A 191 -4.52 -16.16 14.95
C GLU A 191 -5.91 -15.57 15.30
N HIS A 192 -5.96 -14.30 15.75
CA HIS A 192 -7.20 -13.57 16.08
C HIS A 192 -8.02 -13.14 14.85
N TRP A 193 -7.46 -13.27 13.65
CA TRP A 193 -8.17 -13.07 12.38
C TRP A 193 -8.65 -14.37 11.74
N LEU A 194 -8.13 -15.54 12.14
CA LEU A 194 -8.48 -16.82 11.53
C LEU A 194 -9.99 -17.05 11.51
N THR A 195 -10.53 -17.41 10.34
CA THR A 195 -11.97 -17.68 10.17
C THR A 195 -12.40 -18.92 10.96
N LYS A 196 -11.50 -19.89 11.11
CA LYS A 196 -11.68 -21.06 11.96
C LYS A 196 -10.55 -21.05 12.99
N PRO A 197 -10.85 -20.88 14.29
CA PRO A 197 -9.85 -20.98 15.34
C PRO A 197 -9.12 -22.33 15.25
N THR A 198 -7.81 -22.31 15.44
CA THR A 198 -6.99 -23.52 15.48
C THR A 198 -6.62 -23.82 16.92
N GLU A 199 -6.62 -25.09 17.32
CA GLU A 199 -5.94 -25.50 18.55
C GLU A 199 -4.50 -25.89 18.17
N PRO A 200 -3.47 -25.29 18.81
CA PRO A 200 -2.10 -25.74 18.64
C PRO A 200 -2.00 -27.25 18.94
N PRO A 201 -1.26 -28.06 18.16
CA PRO A 201 -0.32 -27.68 17.09
C PRO A 201 -0.91 -27.81 15.67
N HIS A 202 -2.23 -27.84 15.49
CA HIS A 202 -2.87 -28.24 14.24
C HIS A 202 -3.45 -27.05 13.47
N VAL A 203 -2.56 -26.29 12.83
CA VAL A 203 -2.96 -25.29 11.84
C VAL A 203 -3.11 -25.98 10.48
N ARG A 204 -4.29 -25.85 9.85
CA ARG A 204 -4.50 -26.37 8.49
C ARG A 204 -3.79 -25.45 7.50
N VAL A 205 -2.83 -26.00 6.78
CA VAL A 205 -2.23 -25.35 5.60
C VAL A 205 -3.10 -25.62 4.39
N GLU A 206 -3.45 -24.58 3.65
CA GLU A 206 -4.21 -24.70 2.40
C GLU A 206 -3.33 -25.35 1.33
N ARG A 207 -3.81 -26.43 0.71
CA ARG A 207 -2.99 -27.25 -0.18
C ARG A 207 -2.83 -26.61 -1.56
N SER A 208 -1.65 -26.09 -1.85
CA SER A 208 -1.27 -25.58 -3.18
C SER A 208 0.14 -25.99 -3.58
N VAL A 209 0.52 -25.72 -4.83
CA VAL A 209 1.89 -25.74 -5.34
C VAL A 209 2.02 -24.74 -6.49
N MET A 210 3.24 -24.29 -6.78
CA MET A 210 3.57 -23.47 -7.95
C MET A 210 4.56 -24.21 -8.87
N PRO A 211 4.09 -25.03 -9.83
CA PRO A 211 4.96 -25.79 -10.71
C PRO A 211 5.78 -24.95 -11.69
N LEU A 212 5.33 -23.74 -12.00
CA LEU A 212 6.03 -22.80 -12.87
C LEU A 212 6.01 -21.40 -12.28
N GLN A 213 7.19 -20.80 -12.26
CA GLN A 213 7.36 -19.36 -12.12
C GLN A 213 8.46 -18.90 -13.08
N ASP A 214 8.11 -17.98 -13.97
CA ASP A 214 9.02 -17.46 -14.97
C ASP A 214 8.82 -15.94 -15.14
N TYR A 215 9.80 -15.17 -14.67
CA TYR A 215 9.92 -13.74 -14.95
C TYR A 215 10.60 -13.53 -16.31
N ALA A 216 9.86 -13.85 -17.37
CA ALA A 216 10.41 -13.98 -18.72
C ALA A 216 11.02 -12.69 -19.28
N TRP A 217 10.46 -11.52 -18.93
CA TRP A 217 10.89 -10.20 -19.46
C TRP A 217 11.22 -10.20 -20.96
N SER A 218 10.40 -10.90 -21.74
CA SER A 218 10.71 -11.32 -23.10
C SER A 218 9.91 -10.52 -24.12
N MET A 219 10.62 -9.84 -25.04
CA MET A 219 10.00 -9.22 -26.21
C MET A 219 9.47 -10.31 -27.13
N LEU A 220 8.20 -10.23 -27.49
CA LEU A 220 7.55 -11.23 -28.32
C LEU A 220 7.83 -10.96 -29.81
N ASN A 221 7.83 -12.04 -30.60
CA ASN A 221 8.13 -12.02 -32.03
C ASN A 221 7.11 -12.88 -32.78
N THR A 222 6.74 -12.49 -34.00
CA THR A 222 5.81 -13.23 -34.88
C THR A 222 6.46 -14.46 -35.53
N THR A 223 7.78 -14.50 -35.60
CA THR A 223 8.54 -15.61 -36.23
C THR A 223 8.88 -16.73 -35.27
N GLN A 224 8.90 -16.47 -33.95
CA GLN A 224 9.19 -17.45 -32.92
C GLN A 224 8.30 -17.19 -31.71
N SER A 225 7.44 -18.16 -31.41
CA SER A 225 6.68 -18.18 -30.15
C SER A 225 7.62 -18.30 -28.96
N TRP A 226 7.26 -17.65 -27.86
CA TRP A 226 7.87 -17.95 -26.57
C TRP A 226 7.12 -19.15 -25.97
N SER A 227 7.84 -20.14 -25.44
CA SER A 227 7.24 -21.26 -24.71
C SER A 227 8.16 -21.76 -23.62
N THR A 228 7.57 -22.36 -22.60
CA THR A 228 8.30 -23.08 -21.56
C THR A 228 7.47 -24.27 -21.08
N THR A 229 8.14 -25.22 -20.43
CA THR A 229 7.52 -26.44 -19.91
C THR A 229 7.62 -26.52 -18.41
N PHE A 230 6.61 -27.13 -17.79
CA PHE A 230 6.60 -27.43 -16.36
C PHE A 230 6.07 -28.85 -16.13
N VAL A 231 6.21 -29.35 -14.91
CA VAL A 231 5.77 -30.71 -14.55
C VAL A 231 4.67 -30.62 -13.51
N SER A 232 3.49 -31.13 -13.85
CA SER A 232 2.42 -31.32 -12.88
C SER A 232 2.51 -32.72 -12.27
N SER A 233 2.20 -32.80 -10.96
CA SER A 233 2.03 -34.09 -10.28
C SER A 233 0.76 -34.82 -10.70
N GLY A 234 -0.24 -34.09 -11.21
CA GLY A 234 -1.59 -34.61 -11.47
C GLY A 234 -2.39 -34.96 -10.22
N THR A 235 -1.99 -34.45 -9.04
CA THR A 235 -2.62 -34.76 -7.75
C THR A 235 -3.45 -33.60 -7.18
N TYR A 236 -3.54 -32.48 -7.90
CA TYR A 236 -4.34 -31.31 -7.53
C TYR A 236 -5.61 -31.29 -8.37
N SER A 237 -6.62 -30.55 -7.90
CA SER A 237 -7.97 -30.58 -8.48
C SER A 237 -8.24 -29.40 -9.40
N ARG A 238 -7.50 -28.30 -9.24
CA ARG A 238 -7.75 -27.00 -9.86
C ARG A 238 -6.43 -26.32 -10.20
N HIS A 239 -6.42 -25.41 -11.16
CA HIS A 239 -5.20 -24.66 -11.51
C HIS A 239 -5.49 -23.21 -11.94
N LEU A 240 -4.46 -22.39 -11.87
CA LEU A 240 -4.43 -21.01 -12.32
C LEU A 240 -3.24 -20.80 -13.25
N VAL A 241 -3.49 -20.23 -14.42
CA VAL A 241 -2.45 -19.57 -15.22
C VAL A 241 -2.48 -18.09 -14.89
N ARG A 242 -1.43 -17.58 -14.25
CA ARG A 242 -1.25 -16.16 -13.98
C ARG A 242 -0.18 -15.62 -14.90
N MET A 243 -0.43 -14.50 -15.55
CA MET A 243 0.55 -13.89 -16.45
C MET A 243 0.48 -12.38 -16.39
N SER A 244 1.59 -11.72 -16.74
CA SER A 244 1.59 -10.28 -16.96
C SER A 244 2.16 -9.93 -18.34
N LEU A 245 1.47 -9.02 -19.01
CA LEU A 245 1.73 -8.64 -20.40
C LEU A 245 1.76 -7.12 -20.51
N SER A 246 2.55 -6.60 -21.45
CA SER A 246 2.53 -5.19 -21.84
C SER A 246 2.64 -5.01 -23.35
N GLY A 247 2.21 -3.85 -23.85
CA GLY A 247 2.40 -3.50 -25.25
C GLY A 247 1.47 -4.24 -26.24
N LEU A 248 0.34 -4.76 -25.77
CA LEU A 248 -0.66 -5.46 -26.58
C LEU A 248 -2.00 -4.70 -26.55
N LEU A 249 -2.60 -4.44 -27.70
CA LEU A 249 -3.72 -3.51 -27.85
C LEU A 249 -5.06 -4.22 -28.10
N ALA A 250 -5.03 -5.42 -28.66
CA ALA A 250 -6.20 -6.20 -29.04
C ALA A 250 -5.99 -7.69 -28.68
N ALA A 251 -7.09 -8.40 -28.42
CA ALA A 251 -7.07 -9.85 -28.17
C ALA A 251 -6.47 -10.63 -29.35
N SER A 252 -6.60 -10.11 -30.57
CA SER A 252 -6.01 -10.69 -31.77
C SER A 252 -4.50 -10.53 -31.89
N ASP A 253 -3.85 -9.74 -31.03
CA ASP A 253 -2.41 -9.48 -31.11
C ASP A 253 -1.57 -10.66 -30.62
N LEU A 254 -2.11 -11.49 -29.73
CA LEU A 254 -1.40 -12.58 -29.07
C LEU A 254 -2.33 -13.78 -28.91
N THR A 255 -1.80 -15.00 -29.08
CA THR A 255 -2.45 -16.23 -28.64
C THR A 255 -1.67 -16.80 -27.46
N VAL A 256 -2.39 -17.19 -26.39
CA VAL A 256 -1.80 -17.83 -25.21
C VAL A 256 -2.41 -19.21 -25.06
N GLU A 257 -1.56 -20.23 -25.09
CA GLU A 257 -1.97 -21.62 -25.11
C GLU A 257 -1.43 -22.35 -23.88
N LEU A 258 -2.25 -23.19 -23.26
CA LEU A 258 -1.83 -24.23 -22.31
C LEU A 258 -2.12 -25.59 -22.93
N ASP A 259 -1.07 -26.39 -23.19
CA ASP A 259 -1.14 -27.66 -23.92
C ASP A 259 -1.87 -27.59 -25.29
N GLY A 260 -1.75 -26.43 -25.96
CA GLY A 260 -2.41 -26.16 -27.23
C GLY A 260 -3.89 -25.73 -27.11
N GLU A 261 -4.43 -25.58 -25.89
CA GLU A 261 -5.73 -24.95 -25.67
C GLU A 261 -5.55 -23.43 -25.47
N ASP A 262 -6.21 -22.64 -26.33
CA ASP A 262 -6.20 -21.18 -26.23
C ASP A 262 -6.96 -20.70 -24.98
N LEU A 263 -6.28 -19.92 -24.14
CA LEU A 263 -6.83 -19.32 -22.92
C LEU A 263 -7.83 -18.18 -23.22
N LYS A 264 -7.85 -17.66 -24.46
CA LYS A 264 -8.71 -16.57 -24.91
C LYS A 264 -8.56 -15.32 -24.05
N TRP A 265 -7.32 -14.89 -23.86
CA TRP A 265 -7.03 -13.66 -23.14
C TRP A 265 -7.62 -12.44 -23.87
N GLU A 266 -7.94 -11.39 -23.11
CA GLU A 266 -8.39 -10.11 -23.65
C GLU A 266 -7.64 -8.96 -22.96
N PRO A 267 -7.24 -7.91 -23.68
CA PRO A 267 -6.57 -6.76 -23.08
C PRO A 267 -7.52 -6.01 -22.14
N LYS A 268 -7.00 -5.47 -21.05
CA LYS A 268 -7.79 -4.63 -20.16
C LYS A 268 -8.23 -3.37 -20.90
N ALA A 269 -9.52 -3.08 -20.86
CA ALA A 269 -10.07 -1.87 -21.45
C ALA A 269 -9.36 -0.61 -20.91
N GLY A 270 -8.89 0.25 -21.82
CA GLY A 270 -8.22 1.51 -21.49
C GLY A 270 -6.75 1.38 -21.08
N LEU A 271 -6.15 0.19 -21.12
CA LEU A 271 -4.75 -0.02 -20.73
C LEU A 271 -3.73 0.60 -21.69
N GLY A 272 -4.04 0.62 -23.00
CA GLY A 272 -3.07 1.03 -24.02
C GLY A 272 -1.86 0.10 -24.05
N LEU A 273 -0.65 0.66 -24.06
CA LEU A 273 0.61 -0.10 -24.08
C LEU A 273 1.13 -0.48 -22.69
N ASP A 274 0.38 -0.14 -21.65
CA ASP A 274 0.80 -0.37 -20.28
C ASP A 274 0.79 -1.86 -19.89
N ARG A 275 1.32 -2.20 -18.71
CA ARG A 275 1.37 -3.56 -18.18
C ARG A 275 0.11 -3.90 -17.39
N TRP A 276 -0.34 -5.14 -17.51
CA TRP A 276 -1.42 -5.68 -16.68
C TRP A 276 -1.20 -7.14 -16.29
N HIS A 277 -1.86 -7.58 -15.22
CA HIS A 277 -1.83 -8.94 -14.69
C HIS A 277 -3.16 -9.66 -14.97
N TYR A 278 -3.10 -10.88 -15.49
CA TYR A 278 -4.24 -11.66 -15.94
C TYR A 278 -4.23 -13.04 -15.31
N ASP A 279 -5.40 -13.45 -14.82
CA ASP A 279 -5.61 -14.71 -14.13
C ASP A 279 -6.63 -15.57 -14.86
N PHE A 280 -6.23 -16.78 -15.21
CA PHE A 280 -7.06 -17.79 -15.88
C PHE A 280 -7.22 -18.98 -14.96
N TYR A 281 -8.19 -18.86 -14.07
CA TYR A 281 -8.54 -19.92 -13.15
C TYR A 281 -9.36 -21.01 -13.86
N ARG A 282 -9.11 -22.27 -13.49
CA ARG A 282 -9.72 -23.46 -14.06
C ARG A 282 -10.09 -24.45 -12.96
N GLU A 283 -11.37 -24.78 -12.91
CA GLU A 283 -11.95 -25.84 -12.06
C GLU A 283 -11.68 -27.23 -12.64
N SER A 284 -10.41 -27.51 -12.98
CA SER A 284 -9.96 -28.79 -13.52
C SER A 284 -8.52 -29.08 -13.15
N ALA A 285 -8.23 -30.37 -12.99
CA ALA A 285 -6.88 -30.86 -12.73
C ALA A 285 -6.04 -30.85 -14.01
N LEU A 286 -4.75 -30.52 -13.87
CA LEU A 286 -3.76 -30.88 -14.88
C LEU A 286 -3.45 -32.38 -14.78
N SER A 287 -3.16 -33.01 -15.91
CA SER A 287 -2.72 -34.40 -15.91
C SER A 287 -1.33 -34.55 -15.28
N GLY A 288 -0.99 -35.72 -14.75
CA GLY A 288 0.40 -35.96 -14.33
C GLY A 288 1.33 -36.00 -15.55
N GLY A 289 2.40 -35.19 -15.54
CA GLY A 289 3.38 -35.16 -16.62
C GLY A 289 3.88 -33.77 -16.97
N THR A 290 4.51 -33.67 -18.15
CA THR A 290 5.02 -32.41 -18.69
C THR A 290 3.91 -31.67 -19.43
N HIS A 291 3.78 -30.39 -19.12
CA HIS A 291 2.86 -29.43 -19.73
C HIS A 291 3.64 -28.32 -20.43
N GLU A 292 3.04 -27.67 -21.42
CA GLU A 292 3.63 -26.52 -22.12
C GLU A 292 2.70 -25.30 -22.06
N VAL A 293 3.26 -24.15 -21.68
CA VAL A 293 2.62 -22.86 -21.88
C VAL A 293 3.32 -22.11 -23.01
N LYS A 294 2.54 -21.51 -23.91
CA LYS A 294 3.05 -20.91 -25.14
C LYS A 294 2.36 -19.59 -25.47
N PHE A 295 3.17 -18.65 -25.95
CA PHE A 295 2.79 -17.28 -26.28
C PHE A 295 3.20 -17.00 -27.72
N THR A 296 2.23 -16.74 -28.59
CA THR A 296 2.46 -16.52 -30.02
C THR A 296 1.96 -15.14 -30.42
N LEU A 297 2.88 -14.21 -30.69
CA LEU A 297 2.54 -12.89 -31.22
C LEU A 297 2.00 -13.05 -32.64
N ALA A 298 0.82 -12.51 -32.89
CA ALA A 298 0.18 -12.52 -34.20
C ALA A 298 0.37 -11.18 -34.96
N ASN A 299 0.62 -10.09 -34.25
CA ASN A 299 0.74 -8.75 -34.83
C ASN A 299 2.21 -8.30 -34.97
N ASP A 300 2.68 -8.20 -36.22
CA ASP A 300 4.06 -7.82 -36.55
C ASP A 300 4.39 -6.38 -36.17
N GLU A 301 3.40 -5.48 -36.18
CA GLU A 301 3.57 -4.07 -35.85
C GLU A 301 3.94 -3.83 -34.39
N LEU A 302 3.72 -4.83 -33.53
CA LEU A 302 4.02 -4.78 -32.10
C LEU A 302 5.37 -5.43 -31.75
N GLN A 303 6.15 -5.90 -32.73
CA GLN A 303 7.52 -6.34 -32.46
C GLN A 303 8.36 -5.20 -31.89
N GLY A 304 9.10 -5.48 -30.81
CA GLY A 304 9.84 -4.45 -30.08
C GLY A 304 8.99 -3.60 -29.14
N VAL A 305 7.69 -3.93 -28.98
CA VAL A 305 6.78 -3.30 -28.00
C VAL A 305 6.07 -4.36 -27.15
N ALA A 306 5.48 -5.38 -27.78
CA ALA A 306 4.79 -6.47 -27.09
C ALA A 306 5.77 -7.30 -26.25
N GLN A 307 5.44 -7.47 -24.97
CA GLN A 307 6.31 -8.15 -24.02
C GLN A 307 5.50 -9.09 -23.13
N LEU A 308 6.04 -10.30 -22.96
CA LEU A 308 5.69 -11.18 -21.85
C LEU A 308 6.55 -10.79 -20.65
N CYS A 309 5.91 -10.30 -19.60
CA CYS A 309 6.61 -9.86 -18.40
C CYS A 309 6.81 -11.03 -17.43
N SER A 310 5.74 -11.79 -17.14
CA SER A 310 5.81 -12.98 -16.30
C SER A 310 4.74 -14.02 -16.67
N VAL A 311 5.00 -15.28 -16.34
CA VAL A 311 4.01 -16.37 -16.34
C VAL A 311 4.24 -17.29 -15.15
N GLU A 312 3.15 -17.68 -14.51
CA GLU A 312 3.08 -18.53 -13.33
C GLU A 312 1.98 -19.57 -13.52
N ILE A 313 2.23 -20.77 -13.02
CA ILE A 313 1.23 -21.83 -12.90
C ILE A 313 1.11 -22.17 -11.43
N LEU A 314 -0.10 -22.11 -10.91
CA LEU A 314 -0.44 -22.58 -9.57
C LEU A 314 -1.44 -23.72 -9.67
N GLU A 315 -1.29 -24.73 -8.83
CA GLU A 315 -2.25 -25.82 -8.66
C GLU A 315 -2.78 -25.84 -7.23
N TYR A 316 -4.07 -26.10 -7.08
CA TYR A 316 -4.79 -26.07 -5.80
C TYR A 316 -5.51 -27.39 -5.55
N GLY A 317 -5.61 -27.78 -4.28
CA GLY A 317 -6.47 -28.87 -3.85
C GLY A 317 -7.94 -28.59 -4.17
N ASP A 318 -8.86 -29.48 -3.82
CA ASP A 318 -10.30 -29.18 -3.93
C ASP A 318 -10.76 -28.13 -2.90
N GLU A 319 -12.06 -27.84 -2.84
CA GLU A 319 -12.64 -26.85 -1.92
C GLU A 319 -12.50 -27.24 -0.44
N GLU A 320 -12.28 -28.52 -0.11
CA GLU A 320 -11.99 -28.98 1.24
C GLU A 320 -10.50 -28.84 1.60
N GLU A 321 -9.62 -28.81 0.60
CA GLU A 321 -8.18 -28.71 0.75
C GLU A 321 -7.61 -27.29 0.57
N PHE A 322 -8.25 -26.43 -0.22
CA PHE A 322 -7.82 -25.05 -0.49
C PHE A 322 -9.03 -24.10 -0.63
N ILE A 323 -9.25 -23.23 0.35
CA ILE A 323 -10.39 -22.30 0.35
C ILE A 323 -10.05 -21.02 -0.43
N THR A 324 -10.86 -20.71 -1.43
CA THR A 324 -10.70 -19.52 -2.28
C THR A 324 -11.69 -18.41 -1.95
N ASP A 325 -12.57 -18.60 -0.96
CA ASP A 325 -13.64 -17.67 -0.61
C ASP A 325 -13.08 -16.34 -0.09
N PRO A 326 -13.52 -15.19 -0.65
CA PRO A 326 -13.15 -13.90 -0.11
C PRO A 326 -13.55 -13.72 1.36
N GLY A 327 -12.66 -13.18 2.17
CA GLY A 327 -12.80 -13.02 3.61
C GLY A 327 -12.43 -14.26 4.42
N TYR A 328 -11.91 -15.32 3.80
CA TYR A 328 -11.36 -16.47 4.51
C TYR A 328 -9.91 -16.21 4.93
N TYR A 329 -9.68 -16.18 6.24
CA TYR A 329 -8.37 -16.07 6.86
C TYR A 329 -7.90 -17.44 7.32
N GLY A 330 -6.78 -17.87 6.75
CA GLY A 330 -6.18 -19.18 6.96
C GLY A 330 -4.67 -19.12 6.92
N VAL A 331 -4.05 -20.20 6.47
CA VAL A 331 -2.60 -20.31 6.30
C VAL A 331 -2.32 -20.82 4.89
N PHE A 332 -2.05 -19.87 4.00
CA PHE A 332 -1.86 -20.12 2.57
C PHE A 332 -0.38 -20.15 2.23
N PRO A 333 0.14 -21.20 1.54
CA PRO A 333 1.53 -21.24 1.13
C PRO A 333 1.89 -20.13 0.15
N THR A 334 3.02 -19.48 0.39
CA THR A 334 3.69 -18.57 -0.55
C THR A 334 5.08 -19.12 -0.88
N TYR A 335 5.49 -19.01 -2.13
CA TYR A 335 6.73 -19.60 -2.64
C TYR A 335 7.72 -18.51 -3.05
N SER A 336 8.89 -18.45 -2.41
CA SER A 336 9.94 -17.49 -2.77
C SER A 336 10.68 -17.86 -4.06
N VAL A 337 11.46 -16.91 -4.61
CA VAL A 337 12.40 -17.17 -5.72
C VAL A 337 13.44 -18.26 -5.41
N HIS A 338 13.67 -18.53 -4.13
CA HIS A 338 14.60 -19.55 -3.65
C HIS A 338 13.91 -20.89 -3.34
N ASN A 339 12.62 -21.02 -3.68
CA ASN A 339 11.78 -22.17 -3.40
C ASN A 339 11.62 -22.48 -1.89
N THR A 340 11.85 -21.47 -1.04
CA THR A 340 11.45 -21.51 0.38
C THR A 340 9.96 -21.22 0.46
N THR A 341 9.24 -22.06 1.20
CA THR A 341 7.82 -21.85 1.51
C THR A 341 7.67 -21.05 2.79
N THR A 342 6.88 -19.99 2.71
CA THR A 342 6.31 -19.27 3.85
C THR A 342 4.79 -19.33 3.74
N TYR A 343 4.08 -18.67 4.66
CA TYR A 343 2.64 -18.64 4.68
C TYR A 343 2.13 -17.21 4.83
N ARG A 344 0.95 -16.95 4.25
CA ARG A 344 0.24 -15.67 4.28
C ARG A 344 -1.19 -15.85 4.79
N PRO A 345 -1.88 -14.77 5.22
CA PRO A 345 -3.19 -14.87 5.86
C PRO A 345 -4.36 -15.17 4.90
N THR A 346 -4.26 -14.78 3.64
CA THR A 346 -5.38 -14.87 2.68
C THR A 346 -4.98 -15.48 1.34
N ASN A 347 -5.97 -15.95 0.56
CA ASN A 347 -5.68 -16.44 -0.78
C ASN A 347 -5.39 -15.30 -1.76
N GLU A 348 -6.35 -14.41 -2.01
CA GLU A 348 -6.27 -13.33 -3.00
C GLU A 348 -6.97 -12.05 -2.50
N ASP A 349 -7.14 -11.89 -1.19
CA ASP A 349 -7.87 -10.76 -0.58
C ASP A 349 -6.97 -9.62 -0.10
N CYS A 350 -5.66 -9.72 -0.35
CA CYS A 350 -4.71 -8.69 0.04
C CYS A 350 -4.05 -8.03 -1.17
N LEU A 351 -4.00 -6.70 -1.15
CA LEU A 351 -3.17 -5.88 -2.04
C LEU A 351 -1.69 -6.30 -2.07
N MET A 352 -1.13 -6.83 -0.97
CA MET A 352 0.25 -7.32 -0.93
C MET A 352 0.46 -8.56 -1.79
N ARG A 353 -0.62 -9.22 -2.21
CA ARG A 353 -0.63 -10.34 -3.14
C ARG A 353 -1.08 -9.92 -4.53
N LEU A 354 -2.24 -9.27 -4.58
CA LEU A 354 -2.85 -8.78 -5.80
C LEU A 354 -2.62 -7.28 -5.91
N VAL A 355 -1.57 -6.87 -6.62
CA VAL A 355 -1.29 -5.45 -6.87
C VAL A 355 -2.46 -4.75 -7.59
N THR A 356 -3.30 -5.50 -8.31
CA THR A 356 -4.51 -4.99 -8.96
C THR A 356 -5.69 -4.78 -8.00
N ALA A 357 -5.64 -5.34 -6.79
CA ALA A 357 -6.60 -5.07 -5.74
C ALA A 357 -6.41 -3.65 -5.17
N SER A 358 -7.40 -3.19 -4.40
CA SER A 358 -7.41 -1.82 -3.87
C SER A 358 -7.42 -1.74 -2.35
N THR A 359 -7.34 -2.88 -1.67
CA THR A 359 -7.49 -3.02 -0.23
C THR A 359 -6.48 -4.00 0.33
N PHE A 360 -5.88 -3.65 1.46
CA PHE A 360 -5.14 -4.60 2.29
C PHE A 360 -6.12 -5.61 2.91
N CYS A 361 -5.64 -6.82 3.22
CA CYS A 361 -6.37 -7.72 4.09
C CYS A 361 -6.40 -7.16 5.52
N SER A 362 -7.27 -7.69 6.39
CA SER A 362 -7.44 -7.22 7.76
C SER A 362 -6.17 -7.29 8.59
N VAL A 363 -5.29 -8.26 8.33
CA VAL A 363 -3.98 -8.38 9.02
C VAL A 363 -3.09 -7.19 8.66
N CYS A 364 -2.98 -6.86 7.37
CA CYS A 364 -2.19 -5.72 6.91
C CYS A 364 -2.83 -4.37 7.31
N ILE A 365 -4.16 -4.25 7.32
CA ILE A 365 -4.85 -3.05 7.84
C ILE A 365 -4.60 -2.86 9.34
N GLU A 366 -4.66 -3.91 10.15
CA GLU A 366 -4.33 -3.82 11.57
C GLU A 366 -2.87 -3.38 11.78
N GLY A 367 -1.96 -3.96 11.02
CA GLY A 367 -0.56 -3.53 10.98
C GLY A 367 -0.40 -2.05 10.59
N LEU A 368 -1.20 -1.57 9.64
CA LEU A 368 -1.21 -0.16 9.22
C LEU A 368 -1.66 0.77 10.35
N TRP A 369 -2.72 0.41 11.08
CA TRP A 369 -3.16 1.18 12.26
C TRP A 369 -2.05 1.30 13.30
N HIS A 370 -1.41 0.18 13.66
CA HIS A 370 -0.30 0.16 14.62
C HIS A 370 0.90 0.97 14.13
N ALA A 371 1.29 0.81 12.86
CA ALA A 371 2.42 1.52 12.30
C ALA A 371 2.23 3.05 12.26
N LEU A 372 0.99 3.52 12.08
CA LEU A 372 0.67 4.95 12.09
C LEU A 372 0.50 5.48 13.52
N LEU A 373 -0.29 4.81 14.36
CA LEU A 373 -0.58 5.28 15.72
C LEU A 373 0.64 5.20 16.66
N SER A 374 1.60 4.30 16.43
CA SER A 374 2.88 4.29 17.15
C SER A 374 3.72 5.58 16.98
N ARG A 375 3.37 6.44 16.01
CA ARG A 375 4.11 7.67 15.67
C ARG A 375 3.36 8.94 16.05
N LEU A 376 2.07 8.83 16.37
CA LEU A 376 1.15 9.95 16.45
C LEU A 376 0.40 9.95 17.80
N SER A 377 -0.12 11.11 18.16
CA SER A 377 -1.05 11.29 19.27
C SER A 377 -2.49 11.34 18.74
N LEU A 378 -3.42 10.72 19.46
CA LEU A 378 -4.86 10.85 19.20
C LEU A 378 -5.39 12.24 19.64
N ILE A 379 -4.58 13.01 20.38
CA ILE A 379 -4.91 14.34 20.91
C ILE A 379 -4.05 15.39 20.17
N ASP A 380 -4.66 16.10 19.22
CA ASP A 380 -4.01 17.17 18.46
C ASP A 380 -3.64 18.38 19.32
N GLY A 381 -4.32 18.59 20.45
CA GLY A 381 -3.99 19.64 21.39
C GLY A 381 -5.17 20.04 22.28
N PHE A 382 -5.10 21.27 22.80
CA PHE A 382 -6.13 21.81 23.68
C PHE A 382 -6.44 23.27 23.32
N ARG A 383 -7.72 23.64 23.46
CA ARG A 383 -8.20 25.01 23.35
C ARG A 383 -8.90 25.46 24.62
N GLU A 384 -8.60 26.68 25.04
CA GLU A 384 -9.32 27.33 26.13
C GLU A 384 -10.35 28.30 25.58
N SER A 385 -11.52 28.33 26.22
CA SER A 385 -12.51 29.39 25.99
C SER A 385 -13.20 29.80 27.30
N CYS A 386 -13.88 30.94 27.27
CA CYS A 386 -14.60 31.48 28.43
C CYS A 386 -16.09 31.66 28.09
N SER A 387 -16.96 31.20 28.98
CA SER A 387 -18.39 31.46 28.94
C SER A 387 -18.82 32.14 30.24
N GLY A 388 -18.87 33.49 30.21
CA GLY A 388 -18.99 34.29 31.43
C GLY A 388 -17.75 34.11 32.32
N THR A 389 -17.97 33.72 33.58
CA THR A 389 -16.89 33.41 34.54
C THR A 389 -16.39 31.97 34.48
N SER A 390 -17.05 31.09 33.72
CA SER A 390 -16.66 29.69 33.60
C SER A 390 -15.60 29.53 32.51
N LYS A 391 -14.51 28.84 32.87
CA LYS A 391 -13.48 28.45 31.91
C LYS A 391 -13.82 27.09 31.32
N MET A 392 -13.57 26.93 30.02
CA MET A 392 -13.75 25.68 29.31
C MET A 392 -12.41 25.25 28.73
N VAL A 393 -12.09 23.98 28.88
CA VAL A 393 -10.95 23.34 28.21
C VAL A 393 -11.50 22.30 27.26
N GLU A 394 -11.13 22.40 26.00
CA GLU A 394 -11.50 21.48 24.94
C GLU A 394 -10.25 20.71 24.51
N ALA A 395 -10.31 19.38 24.46
CA ALA A 395 -9.30 18.56 23.79
C ALA A 395 -9.64 18.47 22.31
N ASP A 396 -8.71 18.86 21.45
CA ASP A 396 -8.80 18.64 20.01
C ASP A 396 -8.32 17.23 19.72
N LEU A 397 -9.22 16.35 19.26
CA LEU A 397 -8.89 14.98 18.91
C LEU A 397 -8.70 14.84 17.41
N VAL A 398 -7.90 13.84 17.00
CA VAL A 398 -7.84 13.43 15.60
C VAL A 398 -9.26 13.05 15.15
N ALA A 399 -9.66 13.56 13.98
CA ALA A 399 -11.00 13.40 13.39
C ALA A 399 -11.28 11.95 12.92
N LEU A 400 -11.30 11.01 13.87
CA LEU A 400 -11.69 9.62 13.76
C LEU A 400 -13.07 9.41 14.42
N ALA A 401 -13.68 8.25 14.20
CA ALA A 401 -14.98 7.89 14.77
C ALA A 401 -16.06 8.97 14.59
N GLU A 402 -16.73 9.37 15.68
CA GLU A 402 -17.79 10.36 15.67
C GLU A 402 -17.34 11.77 15.23
N PHE A 403 -16.03 12.01 15.15
CA PHE A 403 -15.44 13.29 14.74
C PHE A 403 -15.07 13.34 13.25
N ARG A 404 -15.29 12.28 12.47
CA ARG A 404 -15.08 12.32 11.02
C ARG A 404 -16.06 13.25 10.32
N ASP A 405 -15.56 14.01 9.34
CA ASP A 405 -16.41 14.75 8.40
C ASP A 405 -17.27 13.81 7.54
N ILE A 406 -16.69 12.67 7.16
CA ILE A 406 -17.32 11.65 6.32
C ILE A 406 -17.16 10.30 7.04
N PRO A 407 -18.24 9.70 7.56
CA PRO A 407 -18.20 8.37 8.13
C PRO A 407 -17.73 7.32 7.12
N VAL A 408 -16.95 6.33 7.58
CA VAL A 408 -16.51 5.21 6.74
C VAL A 408 -17.54 4.09 6.81
N ALA A 409 -18.13 3.71 5.68
CA ALA A 409 -19.13 2.65 5.64
C ALA A 409 -18.51 1.29 5.98
N GLY A 410 -19.19 0.52 6.84
CA GLY A 410 -18.81 -0.85 7.19
C GLY A 410 -17.73 -0.98 8.28
N ILE A 411 -17.25 0.13 8.84
CA ILE A 411 -16.32 0.16 9.96
C ILE A 411 -17.05 0.60 11.22
N GLU A 412 -16.87 -0.14 12.30
CA GLU A 412 -17.34 0.25 13.63
C GLU A 412 -16.18 0.91 14.37
N GLU A 413 -16.34 2.16 14.79
CA GLU A 413 -15.31 2.90 15.53
C GLU A 413 -15.92 3.87 16.54
N SER A 414 -15.18 4.17 17.61
CA SER A 414 -15.63 5.06 18.70
C SER A 414 -14.47 5.61 19.49
N TYR A 415 -14.62 6.80 20.07
CA TYR A 415 -13.79 7.25 21.18
C TYR A 415 -14.42 6.99 22.56
N SER A 416 -13.60 6.57 23.51
CA SER A 416 -13.87 6.69 24.94
C SER A 416 -12.99 7.79 25.53
N ILE A 417 -13.58 8.74 26.26
CA ILE A 417 -12.86 9.92 26.79
C ILE A 417 -13.08 10.01 28.29
N ALA A 418 -11.98 10.05 29.05
CA ALA A 418 -12.00 10.24 30.49
C ALA A 418 -11.15 11.46 30.89
N TRP A 419 -11.70 12.31 31.73
CA TRP A 419 -11.02 13.49 32.25
C TRP A 419 -10.69 13.35 33.73
N PHE A 420 -9.56 13.92 34.13
CA PHE A 420 -9.10 13.97 35.51
C PHE A 420 -8.62 15.38 35.84
N LYS A 421 -8.89 15.84 37.06
CA LYS A 421 -8.31 17.06 37.61
C LYS A 421 -7.46 16.71 38.82
N ASP A 422 -6.17 17.04 38.77
CA ASP A 422 -5.22 16.76 39.84
C ASP A 422 -5.26 15.29 40.34
N GLY A 423 -5.56 14.35 39.43
CA GLY A 423 -5.67 12.91 39.70
C GLY A 423 -7.09 12.40 40.00
N GLU A 424 -8.06 13.28 40.25
CA GLU A 424 -9.45 12.88 40.54
C GLU A 424 -10.30 12.84 39.26
N PRO A 425 -11.08 11.77 39.02
CA PRO A 425 -11.89 11.63 37.81
C PRO A 425 -13.03 12.65 37.78
N LEU A 426 -13.33 13.16 36.59
CA LEU A 426 -14.44 14.08 36.33
C LEU A 426 -15.57 13.34 35.58
N ASP A 427 -16.25 12.41 36.25
CA ASP A 427 -17.25 11.50 35.65
C ASP A 427 -18.35 12.21 34.85
N ALA A 428 -18.71 13.43 35.24
CA ALA A 428 -19.72 14.25 34.56
C ALA A 428 -19.35 14.61 33.11
N PHE A 429 -18.07 14.50 32.74
CA PHE A 429 -17.57 14.79 31.39
C PHE A 429 -17.06 13.55 30.65
N THR A 430 -17.48 12.35 31.08
CA THR A 430 -17.19 11.11 30.34
C THR A 430 -17.70 11.22 28.90
N ASN A 431 -16.85 10.90 27.92
CA ASN A 431 -17.13 10.99 26.48
C ASN A 431 -17.44 12.41 25.97
N PHE A 432 -17.01 13.44 26.69
CA PHE A 432 -17.00 14.82 26.20
C PHE A 432 -15.58 15.27 25.91
N THR A 433 -15.36 15.94 24.78
CA THR A 433 -14.10 16.64 24.47
C THR A 433 -13.96 17.95 25.23
N LEU A 434 -15.07 18.48 25.76
CA LEU A 434 -15.16 19.78 26.40
C LEU A 434 -15.50 19.61 27.89
N VAL A 435 -14.63 20.13 28.76
CA VAL A 435 -14.88 20.17 30.20
C VAL A 435 -15.10 21.60 30.69
N GLN A 436 -16.10 21.76 31.56
CA GLN A 436 -16.26 22.98 32.34
C GLN A 436 -15.32 22.93 33.55
N VAL A 437 -14.59 24.03 33.75
CA VAL A 437 -13.60 24.18 34.80
C VAL A 437 -14.15 25.09 35.91
N ASP A 438 -14.22 24.57 37.14
CA ASP A 438 -14.85 25.20 38.31
C ASP A 438 -14.05 26.38 38.91
N GLU A 439 -14.67 27.16 39.82
CA GLU A 439 -14.22 28.47 40.38
C GLU A 439 -12.79 28.53 40.97
N ASN A 440 -12.13 27.39 41.18
CA ASN A 440 -10.67 27.29 41.35
C ASN A 440 -10.08 26.66 40.08
N THR A 441 -10.04 27.49 39.02
CA THR A 441 -9.83 27.07 37.63
C THR A 441 -8.39 26.65 37.32
N VAL A 442 -7.46 26.94 38.23
CA VAL A 442 -6.04 26.63 38.07
C VAL A 442 -5.78 25.21 38.54
N GLY A 443 -5.12 24.42 37.70
CA GLY A 443 -4.82 23.03 38.01
C GLY A 443 -4.34 22.29 36.76
N THR A 444 -3.96 21.03 36.96
CA THR A 444 -3.62 20.14 35.86
C THR A 444 -4.85 19.31 35.51
N TYR A 445 -5.25 19.40 34.24
CA TYR A 445 -6.28 18.59 33.65
C TYR A 445 -5.61 17.52 32.81
N LYS A 446 -5.95 16.27 33.03
CA LYS A 446 -5.51 15.14 32.22
C LYS A 446 -6.70 14.61 31.44
N VAL A 447 -6.52 14.38 30.14
CA VAL A 447 -7.46 13.62 29.32
C VAL A 447 -6.81 12.31 28.95
N VAL A 448 -7.58 11.23 29.04
CA VAL A 448 -7.23 9.90 28.52
C VAL A 448 -8.26 9.57 27.45
N VAL A 449 -7.79 9.23 26.26
CA VAL A 449 -8.61 8.83 25.12
C VAL A 449 -8.26 7.42 24.69
N GLU A 450 -9.28 6.63 24.41
CA GLU A 450 -9.15 5.30 23.82
C GLU A 450 -9.95 5.29 22.52
N TYR A 451 -9.27 5.01 21.41
CA TYR A 451 -9.89 4.79 20.12
C TYR A 451 -10.18 3.30 19.95
N SER A 452 -11.35 2.95 19.44
CA SER A 452 -11.69 1.57 19.08
C SER A 452 -12.08 1.54 17.61
N THR A 453 -11.67 0.49 16.89
CA THR A 453 -12.07 0.24 15.50
C THR A 453 -12.20 -1.26 15.25
N SER A 454 -13.18 -1.69 14.44
CA SER A 454 -13.34 -3.09 14.01
C SER A 454 -12.17 -3.61 13.18
N GLU A 455 -11.28 -2.72 12.73
CA GLU A 455 -10.06 -3.03 11.98
C GLU A 455 -8.87 -3.42 12.86
N VAL A 456 -8.97 -3.25 14.18
CA VAL A 456 -7.95 -3.66 15.15
C VAL A 456 -8.62 -4.55 16.19
N ARG A 457 -8.25 -5.83 16.22
CA ARG A 457 -8.72 -6.81 17.20
C ARG A 457 -7.71 -7.03 18.31
N LYS A 458 -6.44 -6.68 18.08
CA LYS A 458 -5.34 -6.89 19.03
C LYS A 458 -4.45 -5.64 19.11
N ASP A 459 -4.35 -5.03 20.29
CA ASP A 459 -3.48 -3.89 20.60
C ASP A 459 -2.62 -4.19 21.84
N GLU A 460 -1.52 -4.93 21.64
CA GLU A 460 -0.64 -5.33 22.75
C GLU A 460 0.26 -4.17 23.24
N GLU A 461 0.56 -3.22 22.36
CA GLU A 461 1.46 -2.10 22.64
C GLU A 461 0.71 -0.86 23.15
N GLY A 462 -0.62 -0.87 23.10
CA GLY A 462 -1.48 0.20 23.62
C GLY A 462 -1.50 1.44 22.73
N HIS A 463 -1.29 1.28 21.41
CA HIS A 463 -1.24 2.39 20.46
C HIS A 463 -2.59 3.08 20.26
N LEU A 464 -3.70 2.43 20.62
CA LEU A 464 -5.04 2.99 20.50
C LEU A 464 -5.46 3.77 21.75
N VAL A 465 -4.58 3.87 22.76
CA VAL A 465 -4.81 4.65 23.98
C VAL A 465 -3.79 5.78 24.03
N ASP A 466 -4.26 6.99 24.34
CA ASP A 466 -3.41 8.17 24.46
C ASP A 466 -3.82 9.03 25.65
N GLU A 467 -2.87 9.78 26.20
CA GLU A 467 -3.12 10.67 27.32
C GLU A 467 -2.32 11.96 27.21
N ALA A 468 -2.95 13.08 27.56
CA ALA A 468 -2.28 14.37 27.58
C ALA A 468 -2.72 15.20 28.78
N GLU A 469 -1.79 16.03 29.25
CA GLU A 469 -2.03 16.98 30.33
C GLU A 469 -2.06 18.41 29.80
N TYR A 470 -2.98 19.19 30.35
CA TYR A 470 -3.12 20.61 30.09
C TYR A 470 -3.19 21.39 31.39
N VAL A 471 -2.36 22.44 31.49
CA VAL A 471 -2.27 23.29 32.69
C VAL A 471 -3.04 24.58 32.46
N VAL A 472 -4.14 24.73 33.18
CA VAL A 472 -4.91 25.98 33.18
C VAL A 472 -4.22 26.96 34.13
N LYS A 473 -3.63 28.03 33.56
CA LYS A 473 -2.80 28.99 34.34
C LYS A 473 -3.58 30.14 34.96
N GLU A 474 -4.66 30.56 34.30
CA GLU A 474 -5.42 31.76 34.67
C GLU A 474 -6.93 31.50 34.56
N ALA A 475 -7.70 32.14 35.44
CA ALA A 475 -9.16 32.13 35.40
C ALA A 475 -9.70 33.00 34.26
N CYS A 476 -10.96 32.81 33.90
CA CYS A 476 -11.62 33.71 32.96
C CYS A 476 -11.70 35.14 33.52
N PRO A 477 -11.54 36.17 32.66
CA PRO A 477 -11.75 37.55 33.05
C PRO A 477 -13.17 37.74 33.62
N LYS A 478 -13.29 38.48 34.72
CA LYS A 478 -14.58 38.81 35.34
C LYS A 478 -15.35 39.86 34.54
#